data_AF-A0A166ATS0-F1
#
_entry.id   AF-A0A166ATS0-F1
#
_cell.length_a   1.000
_cell.length_b   1.000
_cell.length_c   1.000
_cell.angle_alpha   90.00
_cell.angle_beta   90.00
_cell.angle_gamma   90.00
#
_symmetry.space_group_name_H-M   'P 1'
#
loop_
_entity.id
_entity.type
_entity.pdbx_description
1 polymer ?
#
loop_
_entity_poly.entity_id
_entity_poly.type
_entity_poly.pdbx_seq_one_letter_code
_entity_poly.pdbx_strand_id
1 'polypeptide(L)'
;MLLLVSCLFLHLYPAFAYLYPDRLYEELEHLLVDTNGYNSGHFAVGVTPCTLYFQGPQTTGRQTSAQWMRVAFHDFSTANVAAGTGGIDASIGFETTRPENSGIAMNDSLSYWAPFVNTYASMADMVALGSTVASAACGGPIFPFKGGRISATQAGEFGVPEPDEELQPTLERFAGAGFSQTRAIQLTACSVHHAGFPLIVDTSVVTPNNTQGGIHFDDTVAVFDNHVVTEYIDGTTPNPLVTSFNVSQRSDLRLFSSDNNATMQGLQDAATFASVCTDVFTQMLNTVPSGVSLRDITPIPLKPVNIQLGVSSAGTATLTGAIRVCLS
;
A
#
# COMPACT_ATOMS: atom_id res chain seq x y z
N MET A 1 44.60 -18.96 -34.40
CA MET A 1 43.35 -19.42 -33.77
C MET A 1 43.09 -18.59 -32.51
N LEU A 2 42.96 -17.26 -32.67
CA LEU A 2 42.87 -16.32 -31.55
C LEU A 2 42.30 -14.98 -32.05
N LEU A 3 41.10 -14.97 -32.61
CA LEU A 3 40.46 -13.75 -33.14
C LEU A 3 38.94 -13.91 -33.33
N LEU A 4 38.28 -14.64 -32.43
CA LEU A 4 36.82 -14.86 -32.47
C LEU A 4 36.14 -14.74 -31.09
N VAL A 5 36.82 -14.18 -30.09
CA VAL A 5 36.28 -14.06 -28.70
C VAL A 5 35.99 -12.59 -28.32
N SER A 6 36.37 -11.61 -29.14
CA SER A 6 36.29 -10.19 -28.73
C SER A 6 35.03 -9.42 -29.16
N CYS A 7 34.14 -10.00 -29.98
CA CYS A 7 32.92 -9.29 -30.42
C CYS A 7 31.66 -9.65 -29.63
N LEU A 8 31.69 -10.62 -28.71
CA LEU A 8 30.50 -11.01 -27.93
C LEU A 8 30.26 -10.13 -26.69
N PHE A 9 31.27 -9.39 -26.22
CA PHE A 9 31.15 -8.59 -24.99
C PHE A 9 30.76 -7.12 -25.20
N LEU A 10 30.70 -6.62 -26.44
CA LEU A 10 30.36 -5.24 -26.75
C LEU A 10 28.87 -5.01 -27.10
N HIS A 11 28.02 -6.06 -27.03
CA HIS A 11 26.58 -5.97 -27.36
C HIS A 11 25.66 -6.35 -26.19
N LEU A 12 26.18 -6.44 -24.96
CA LEU A 12 25.38 -6.66 -23.76
C LEU A 12 24.78 -5.37 -23.16
N TYR A 13 25.12 -4.20 -23.72
CA TYR A 13 24.64 -2.91 -23.22
C TYR A 13 23.16 -2.54 -23.53
N PRO A 14 22.50 -2.99 -24.62
CA PRO A 14 21.10 -2.62 -24.87
C PRO A 14 20.08 -3.54 -24.18
N ALA A 15 20.49 -4.70 -23.64
CA ALA A 15 19.57 -5.63 -22.97
C ALA A 15 18.96 -5.00 -21.71
N PHE A 16 19.72 -4.16 -20.99
CA PHE A 16 19.26 -3.46 -19.78
C PHE A 16 18.18 -2.40 -20.03
N ALA A 17 17.93 -1.99 -21.28
CA ALA A 17 16.87 -1.02 -21.59
C ALA A 17 15.47 -1.66 -21.62
N TYR A 18 15.41 -2.98 -21.73
CA TYR A 18 14.16 -3.72 -22.01
C TYR A 18 13.83 -4.78 -20.95
N LEU A 19 14.71 -4.99 -19.97
CA LEU A 19 14.50 -5.85 -18.82
C LEU A 19 15.36 -5.40 -17.64
N TYR A 20 14.86 -5.57 -16.43
CA TYR A 20 15.64 -5.61 -15.21
C TYR A 20 16.55 -6.84 -15.20
N PRO A 21 17.83 -6.68 -14.82
CA PRO A 21 18.75 -7.80 -14.73
C PRO A 21 18.47 -8.74 -13.55
N ASP A 22 17.76 -8.25 -12.53
CA ASP A 22 17.38 -8.99 -11.35
C ASP A 22 15.91 -9.41 -11.44
N ARG A 23 15.65 -10.69 -11.16
CA ARG A 23 14.30 -11.28 -11.21
C ARG A 23 13.34 -10.64 -10.22
N LEU A 24 13.81 -10.20 -9.05
CA LEU A 24 12.97 -9.48 -8.08
C LEU A 24 12.28 -8.27 -8.73
N TYR A 25 13.04 -7.40 -9.39
CA TYR A 25 12.49 -6.18 -9.97
C TYR A 25 11.66 -6.47 -11.23
N GLU A 26 12.01 -7.53 -11.98
CA GLU A 26 11.17 -8.02 -13.09
C GLU A 26 9.77 -8.44 -12.61
N GLU A 27 9.70 -9.28 -11.57
CA GLU A 27 8.43 -9.77 -11.02
C GLU A 27 7.61 -8.62 -10.43
N LEU A 28 8.25 -7.74 -9.67
CA LEU A 28 7.56 -6.61 -9.06
C LEU A 28 7.08 -5.57 -10.07
N GLU A 29 7.84 -5.27 -11.13
CA GLU A 29 7.36 -4.41 -12.22
C GLU A 29 6.15 -5.05 -12.91
N HIS A 30 6.22 -6.35 -13.20
CA HIS A 30 5.12 -7.08 -13.84
C HIS A 30 3.81 -6.97 -13.04
N LEU A 31 3.85 -7.21 -11.74
CA LEU A 31 2.66 -7.08 -10.89
C LEU A 31 2.17 -5.61 -10.76
N LEU A 32 3.08 -4.63 -10.81
CA LEU A 32 2.74 -3.21 -10.74
C LEU A 32 2.04 -2.70 -12.00
N VAL A 33 2.51 -3.08 -13.19
CA VAL A 33 2.09 -2.45 -14.46
C VAL A 33 1.16 -3.32 -15.29
N ASP A 34 1.29 -4.65 -15.22
CA ASP A 34 0.48 -5.57 -16.01
C ASP A 34 -0.80 -5.94 -15.25
N THR A 35 -1.61 -4.92 -14.97
CA THR A 35 -2.79 -5.04 -14.10
C THR A 35 -4.01 -5.67 -14.78
N ASN A 36 -4.02 -5.76 -16.11
CA ASN A 36 -5.12 -6.35 -16.90
C ASN A 36 -4.65 -6.86 -18.27
N GLY A 37 -5.50 -7.57 -18.99
CA GLY A 37 -5.27 -8.02 -20.36
C GLY A 37 -4.43 -9.29 -20.47
N TYR A 38 -3.84 -9.50 -21.67
CA TYR A 38 -3.17 -10.75 -22.04
C TYR A 38 -2.00 -11.15 -21.14
N ASN A 39 -1.21 -10.18 -20.68
CA ASN A 39 -0.05 -10.41 -19.82
C ASN A 39 -0.34 -10.09 -18.35
N SER A 40 -1.60 -10.16 -17.90
CA SER A 40 -1.93 -9.71 -16.55
C SER A 40 -1.22 -10.52 -15.47
N GLY A 41 -0.58 -9.83 -14.52
CA GLY A 41 -0.09 -10.42 -13.28
C GLY A 41 -1.20 -10.73 -12.28
N HIS A 42 -2.46 -10.36 -12.57
CA HIS A 42 -3.65 -10.60 -11.73
C HIS A 42 -3.59 -10.06 -10.29
N PHE A 43 -2.59 -9.24 -9.92
CA PHE A 43 -2.47 -8.67 -8.58
C PHE A 43 -3.49 -7.57 -8.30
N ALA A 44 -3.73 -6.67 -9.25
CA ALA A 44 -4.63 -5.54 -9.07
C ALA A 44 -6.12 -5.92 -9.04
N VAL A 45 -6.48 -7.14 -9.43
CA VAL A 45 -7.88 -7.58 -9.48
C VAL A 45 -8.53 -7.62 -8.10
N GLY A 46 -7.73 -7.76 -7.03
CA GLY A 46 -8.23 -7.76 -5.64
C GLY A 46 -8.81 -6.43 -5.19
N VAL A 47 -8.44 -5.34 -5.87
CA VAL A 47 -8.85 -3.97 -5.53
C VAL A 47 -9.50 -3.23 -6.69
N THR A 48 -9.77 -3.92 -7.81
CA THR A 48 -10.37 -3.31 -9.01
C THR A 48 -11.77 -3.88 -9.26
N PRO A 49 -12.84 -3.08 -9.20
CA PRO A 49 -12.88 -1.63 -8.91
C PRO A 49 -12.58 -1.33 -7.42
N CYS A 50 -12.27 -0.06 -7.10
CA CYS A 50 -11.95 0.34 -5.72
C CYS A 50 -13.01 -0.05 -4.68
N THR A 51 -14.29 -0.08 -5.04
CA THR A 51 -15.41 -0.51 -4.18
C THR A 51 -15.41 -2.00 -3.82
N LEU A 52 -14.54 -2.79 -4.44
CA LEU A 52 -14.53 -4.25 -4.30
C LEU A 52 -14.12 -4.67 -2.89
N TYR A 53 -14.88 -5.61 -2.33
CA TYR A 53 -14.41 -6.49 -1.26
C TYR A 53 -14.18 -7.90 -1.80
N PHE A 54 -12.91 -8.29 -1.98
CA PHE A 54 -12.57 -9.49 -2.73
C PHE A 54 -12.86 -10.78 -1.95
N GLN A 55 -12.77 -10.74 -0.63
CA GLN A 55 -12.86 -11.94 0.23
C GLN A 55 -14.26 -12.24 0.76
N GLY A 56 -15.31 -11.64 0.19
CA GLY A 56 -16.67 -11.97 0.61
C GLY A 56 -17.79 -11.18 -0.04
N PRO A 57 -18.98 -11.16 0.58
CA PRO A 57 -20.15 -10.47 0.03
C PRO A 57 -19.91 -8.96 -0.06
N GLN A 58 -20.37 -8.37 -1.17
CA GLN A 58 -20.26 -6.91 -1.37
C GLN A 58 -21.19 -6.10 -0.44
N THR A 59 -22.12 -6.77 0.25
CA THR A 59 -23.04 -6.16 1.21
C THR A 59 -22.43 -5.98 2.61
N THR A 60 -21.12 -6.18 2.78
CA THR A 60 -20.47 -6.09 4.09
C THR A 60 -20.14 -4.66 4.51
N GLY A 61 -20.03 -3.74 3.55
CA GLY A 61 -19.46 -2.39 3.77
C GLY A 61 -17.94 -2.40 3.90
N ARG A 62 -17.28 -3.52 3.59
CA ARG A 62 -15.81 -3.62 3.53
C ARG A 62 -15.31 -3.24 2.14
N GLN A 63 -14.02 -2.93 2.08
CA GLN A 63 -13.33 -2.52 0.87
C GLN A 63 -11.88 -3.01 0.92
N THR A 64 -11.46 -3.83 -0.07
CA THR A 64 -10.12 -4.44 -0.07
C THR A 64 -9.02 -3.40 -0.15
N SER A 65 -9.21 -2.32 -0.93
CA SER A 65 -8.20 -1.26 -1.05
C SER A 65 -7.94 -0.56 0.28
N ALA A 66 -8.98 -0.27 1.05
CA ALA A 66 -8.86 0.24 2.42
C ALA A 66 -8.17 -0.76 3.35
N GLN A 67 -8.46 -2.07 3.23
CA GLN A 67 -7.78 -3.10 4.01
C GLN A 67 -6.27 -3.12 3.71
N TRP A 68 -5.85 -3.00 2.45
CA TRP A 68 -4.44 -3.01 2.06
C TRP A 68 -3.67 -1.80 2.60
N MET A 69 -4.28 -0.61 2.54
CA MET A 69 -3.70 0.60 3.14
C MET A 69 -3.57 0.46 4.66
N ARG A 70 -4.59 -0.10 5.32
CA ARG A 70 -4.54 -0.41 6.75
C ARG A 70 -3.41 -1.39 7.09
N VAL A 71 -3.25 -2.48 6.34
CA VAL A 71 -2.17 -3.45 6.63
C VAL A 71 -0.79 -2.78 6.55
N ALA A 72 -0.55 -1.95 5.55
CA ALA A 72 0.71 -1.24 5.43
C ALA A 72 0.95 -0.25 6.58
N PHE A 73 -0.09 0.50 7.01
CA PHE A 73 0.03 1.36 8.19
C PHE A 73 0.37 0.56 9.45
N HIS A 74 -0.32 -0.56 9.69
CA HIS A 74 -0.11 -1.38 10.88
C HIS A 74 1.29 -2.00 10.91
N ASP A 75 1.77 -2.54 9.79
CA ASP A 75 3.14 -3.06 9.66
C ASP A 75 4.18 -1.95 9.91
N PHE A 76 4.02 -0.82 9.22
CA PHE A 76 4.87 0.37 9.36
C PHE A 76 4.96 0.91 10.78
N SER A 77 3.82 0.99 11.49
CA SER A 77 3.72 1.72 12.76
C SER A 77 4.55 1.11 13.89
N THR A 78 4.99 -0.15 13.75
CA THR A 78 5.89 -0.82 14.68
C THR A 78 7.37 -0.47 14.46
N ALA A 79 7.68 0.36 13.45
CA ALA A 79 9.03 0.80 13.16
C ALA A 79 9.66 1.53 14.36
N ASN A 80 10.91 1.17 14.64
CA ASN A 80 11.81 1.94 15.49
C ASN A 80 13.00 2.37 14.63
N VAL A 81 12.91 3.57 14.07
CA VAL A 81 13.92 4.10 13.14
C VAL A 81 15.27 4.27 13.82
N ALA A 82 15.29 4.60 15.12
CA ALA A 82 16.53 4.75 15.88
C ALA A 82 17.23 3.41 16.14
N ALA A 83 16.47 2.34 16.39
CA ALA A 83 16.99 0.98 16.53
C ALA A 83 17.24 0.29 15.18
N GLY A 84 16.66 0.81 14.10
CA GLY A 84 16.74 0.22 12.76
C GLY A 84 15.96 -1.09 12.62
N THR A 85 14.78 -1.18 13.25
CA THR A 85 13.91 -2.38 13.27
C THR A 85 12.48 -2.03 12.86
N GLY A 86 11.70 -3.02 12.41
CA GLY A 86 10.31 -2.85 11.97
C GLY A 86 10.16 -2.03 10.70
N GLY A 87 8.96 -1.51 10.44
CA GLY A 87 8.61 -0.83 9.19
C GLY A 87 7.83 -1.74 8.27
N ILE A 88 7.95 -1.56 6.96
CA ILE A 88 7.37 -2.50 6.00
C ILE A 88 8.28 -3.72 5.87
N ASP A 89 8.15 -4.65 6.79
CA ASP A 89 8.85 -5.95 6.81
C ASP A 89 7.88 -7.14 6.91
N ALA A 90 6.57 -6.92 6.78
CA ALA A 90 5.52 -7.91 6.91
C ALA A 90 5.51 -8.67 8.26
N SER A 91 6.07 -8.09 9.34
CA SER A 91 5.93 -8.65 10.69
C SER A 91 4.47 -8.76 11.13
N ILE A 92 3.58 -7.93 10.56
CA ILE A 92 2.12 -7.97 10.77
C ILE A 92 1.52 -9.36 10.61
N GLY A 93 2.12 -10.23 9.78
CA GLY A 93 1.70 -11.63 9.62
C GLY A 93 1.82 -12.49 10.88
N PHE A 94 2.65 -12.09 11.84
CA PHE A 94 2.80 -12.73 13.15
C PHE A 94 2.00 -12.03 14.26
N GLU A 95 1.27 -10.97 13.93
CA GLU A 95 0.70 -10.01 14.88
C GLU A 95 -0.82 -9.88 14.78
N THR A 96 -1.46 -10.67 13.91
CA THR A 96 -2.89 -10.54 13.56
C THR A 96 -3.85 -10.86 14.70
N THR A 97 -3.36 -11.43 15.81
CA THR A 97 -4.13 -11.72 17.02
C THR A 97 -4.01 -10.65 18.10
N ARG A 98 -3.16 -9.63 17.88
CA ARG A 98 -3.00 -8.53 18.84
C ARG A 98 -4.24 -7.62 18.83
N PRO A 99 -4.63 -7.03 19.98
CA PRO A 99 -5.74 -6.09 20.05
C PRO A 99 -5.60 -4.92 19.06
N GLU A 100 -4.38 -4.40 18.94
CA GLU A 100 -3.98 -3.31 18.05
C GLU A 100 -4.19 -3.65 16.55
N ASN A 101 -4.34 -4.94 16.20
CA ASN A 101 -4.55 -5.45 14.84
C ASN A 101 -5.93 -6.09 14.63
N SER A 102 -6.91 -5.71 15.43
CA SER A 102 -8.24 -6.33 15.43
C SER A 102 -8.94 -6.31 14.06
N GLY A 103 -9.80 -7.30 13.86
CA GLY A 103 -10.58 -7.49 12.63
C GLY A 103 -9.89 -8.41 11.61
N ILE A 104 -10.49 -8.56 10.44
CA ILE A 104 -10.07 -9.55 9.44
C ILE A 104 -9.14 -8.98 8.35
N ALA A 105 -9.00 -7.64 8.28
CA ALA A 105 -8.27 -6.96 7.20
C ALA A 105 -6.86 -7.51 6.97
N MET A 106 -6.14 -7.82 8.06
CA MET A 106 -4.78 -8.34 8.01
C MET A 106 -4.75 -9.74 7.41
N ASN A 107 -5.54 -10.66 7.97
CA ASN A 107 -5.60 -12.05 7.50
C ASN A 107 -6.13 -12.15 6.06
N ASP A 108 -7.14 -11.35 5.71
CA ASP A 108 -7.67 -11.28 4.35
C ASP A 108 -6.55 -10.84 3.38
N SER A 109 -5.92 -9.69 3.64
CA SER A 109 -4.89 -9.13 2.74
C SER A 109 -3.71 -10.08 2.58
N LEU A 110 -3.18 -10.62 3.68
CA LEU A 110 -2.07 -11.58 3.66
C LEU A 110 -2.43 -12.87 2.90
N SER A 111 -3.65 -13.37 3.07
CA SER A 111 -4.13 -14.56 2.33
C SER A 111 -4.25 -14.28 0.84
N TYR A 112 -4.67 -13.06 0.47
CA TYR A 112 -4.72 -12.66 -0.93
C TYR A 112 -3.33 -12.54 -1.55
N TRP A 113 -2.36 -11.98 -0.82
CA TRP A 113 -1.01 -11.76 -1.31
C TRP A 113 -0.15 -13.02 -1.35
N ALA A 114 -0.47 -14.04 -0.54
CA ALA A 114 0.33 -15.26 -0.42
C ALA A 114 0.70 -15.95 -1.76
N PRO A 115 -0.19 -16.05 -2.77
CA PRO A 115 0.16 -16.65 -4.06
C PRO A 115 1.17 -15.84 -4.89
N PHE A 116 1.38 -14.56 -4.58
CA PHE A 116 2.32 -13.68 -5.28
C PHE A 116 3.71 -13.68 -4.64
N VAL A 117 3.83 -14.22 -3.42
CA VAL A 117 5.13 -14.41 -2.75
C VAL A 117 5.87 -15.57 -3.40
N ASN A 118 7.13 -15.36 -3.72
CA ASN A 118 7.97 -16.38 -4.35
C ASN A 118 9.44 -16.23 -3.91
N THR A 119 10.36 -16.97 -4.54
CA THR A 119 11.79 -16.93 -4.16
C THR A 119 12.47 -15.58 -4.42
N TYR A 120 11.83 -14.69 -5.19
CA TYR A 120 12.34 -13.36 -5.53
C TYR A 120 11.56 -12.27 -4.80
N ALA A 121 10.22 -12.28 -4.86
CA ALA A 121 9.37 -11.25 -4.28
C ALA A 121 8.85 -11.66 -2.88
N SER A 122 9.12 -10.82 -1.87
CA SER A 122 8.76 -11.08 -0.48
C SER A 122 7.31 -10.68 -0.16
N MET A 123 6.77 -11.15 0.96
CA MET A 123 5.48 -10.64 1.47
C MET A 123 5.57 -9.15 1.80
N ALA A 124 6.72 -8.67 2.28
CA ALA A 124 6.92 -7.25 2.56
C ALA A 124 6.87 -6.39 1.29
N ASP A 125 7.38 -6.89 0.16
CA ASP A 125 7.18 -6.25 -1.14
C ASP A 125 5.70 -6.25 -1.55
N MET A 126 4.94 -7.30 -1.25
CA MET A 126 3.49 -7.35 -1.52
C MET A 126 2.70 -6.34 -0.68
N VAL A 127 3.08 -6.09 0.57
CA VAL A 127 2.45 -5.03 1.41
C VAL A 127 2.59 -3.68 0.71
N ALA A 128 3.82 -3.32 0.31
CA ALA A 128 4.07 -2.03 -0.34
C ALA A 128 3.45 -1.93 -1.73
N LEU A 129 3.56 -2.98 -2.54
CA LEU A 129 2.92 -3.02 -3.86
C LEU A 129 1.40 -2.93 -3.73
N GLY A 130 0.82 -3.62 -2.74
CA GLY A 130 -0.58 -3.56 -2.38
C GLY A 130 -1.03 -2.13 -2.15
N SER A 131 -0.35 -1.36 -1.29
CA SER A 131 -0.69 0.04 -1.06
C SER A 131 -0.65 0.91 -2.32
N THR A 132 0.40 0.76 -3.14
CA THR A 132 0.52 1.52 -4.41
C THR A 132 -0.64 1.20 -5.36
N VAL A 133 -0.97 -0.08 -5.53
CA VAL A 133 -2.05 -0.53 -6.43
C VAL A 133 -3.43 -0.19 -5.87
N ALA A 134 -3.62 -0.26 -4.54
CA ALA A 134 -4.86 0.13 -3.86
C ALA A 134 -5.17 1.62 -4.06
N SER A 135 -4.16 2.50 -3.90
CA SER A 135 -4.34 3.93 -4.15
C SER A 135 -4.71 4.19 -5.61
N ALA A 136 -3.98 3.61 -6.56
CA ALA A 136 -4.24 3.77 -7.98
C ALA A 136 -5.64 3.26 -8.39
N ALA A 137 -6.09 2.13 -7.83
CA ALA A 137 -7.41 1.57 -8.11
C ALA A 137 -8.56 2.50 -7.67
N CYS A 138 -8.32 3.35 -6.68
CA CYS A 138 -9.24 4.38 -6.17
C CYS A 138 -9.05 5.75 -6.84
N GLY A 139 -8.29 5.83 -7.94
CA GLY A 139 -8.01 7.09 -8.65
C GLY A 139 -6.98 7.98 -7.96
N GLY A 140 -6.29 7.46 -6.94
CA GLY A 140 -5.23 8.16 -6.22
C GLY A 140 -3.89 8.16 -6.96
N PRO A 141 -2.89 8.87 -6.41
CA PRO A 141 -1.57 8.93 -6.99
C PRO A 141 -0.85 7.58 -6.92
N ILE A 142 -0.03 7.29 -7.91
CA ILE A 142 0.89 6.15 -7.86
C ILE A 142 2.08 6.56 -7.00
N PHE A 143 2.21 5.95 -5.81
CA PHE A 143 3.38 6.18 -4.97
C PHE A 143 4.64 5.65 -5.65
N PRO A 144 5.74 6.42 -5.70
CA PRO A 144 7.05 5.94 -6.11
C PRO A 144 7.41 4.60 -5.45
N PHE A 145 7.37 3.54 -6.25
CA PHE A 145 7.51 2.18 -5.75
C PHE A 145 8.97 1.73 -5.80
N LYS A 146 9.41 1.10 -4.72
CA LYS A 146 10.71 0.45 -4.60
C LYS A 146 10.52 -0.99 -4.22
N GLY A 147 11.39 -1.88 -4.70
CA GLY A 147 11.43 -3.29 -4.31
C GLY A 147 12.70 -3.64 -3.54
N GLY A 148 12.70 -4.82 -2.91
CA GLY A 148 13.84 -5.37 -2.17
C GLY A 148 13.64 -5.44 -0.67
N ARG A 149 12.40 -5.43 -0.21
CA ARG A 149 12.09 -5.64 1.21
C ARG A 149 12.39 -7.08 1.60
N ILE A 150 12.71 -7.26 2.88
CA ILE A 150 12.95 -8.57 3.46
C ILE A 150 11.84 -8.82 4.47
N SER A 151 11.14 -9.94 4.32
CA SER A 151 10.10 -10.31 5.28
C SER A 151 10.71 -10.73 6.61
N ALA A 152 10.15 -10.20 7.70
CA ALA A 152 10.43 -10.61 9.06
C ALA A 152 10.12 -12.11 9.24
N THR A 153 10.83 -12.73 10.18
CA THR A 153 10.62 -14.15 10.55
C THR A 153 9.91 -14.32 11.89
N GLN A 154 9.53 -13.21 12.51
CA GLN A 154 8.87 -13.14 13.81
C GLN A 154 8.07 -11.85 13.91
N ALA A 155 7.26 -11.76 14.96
CA ALA A 155 6.54 -10.52 15.28
C ALA A 155 7.51 -9.39 15.67
N GLY A 156 7.15 -8.17 15.31
CA GLY A 156 7.78 -6.92 15.73
C GLY A 156 7.35 -6.50 17.13
N GLU A 157 7.72 -5.29 17.53
CA GLU A 157 7.26 -4.70 18.79
C GLU A 157 5.78 -4.33 18.73
N PHE A 158 5.14 -4.08 19.88
CA PHE A 158 3.83 -3.42 19.91
C PHE A 158 4.00 -1.95 19.56
N GLY A 159 3.08 -1.36 18.82
CA GLY A 159 3.38 -0.09 18.17
C GLY A 159 2.21 0.62 17.50
N VAL A 160 1.13 -0.08 17.19
CA VAL A 160 0.02 0.50 16.43
C VAL A 160 -0.80 1.40 17.37
N PRO A 161 -0.99 2.69 17.05
CA PRO A 161 -1.84 3.57 17.87
C PRO A 161 -3.30 3.07 17.88
N GLU A 162 -3.87 2.96 19.08
CA GLU A 162 -5.28 2.58 19.26
C GLU A 162 -6.21 3.80 19.25
N PRO A 163 -7.48 3.67 18.81
CA PRO A 163 -8.39 4.80 18.71
C PRO A 163 -8.72 5.50 20.04
N ASP A 164 -8.52 4.84 21.18
CA ASP A 164 -8.64 5.41 22.54
C ASP A 164 -7.33 5.83 23.18
N GLU A 165 -6.21 5.69 22.47
CA GLU A 165 -4.93 6.15 22.97
C GLU A 165 -4.89 7.68 23.04
N GLU A 166 -4.26 8.18 24.11
CA GLU A 166 -4.05 9.61 24.31
C GLU A 166 -3.10 10.18 23.25
N LEU A 167 -3.20 11.50 23.02
CA LEU A 167 -2.44 12.17 21.96
C LEU A 167 -0.93 12.01 22.12
N GLN A 168 -0.40 12.19 23.34
CA GLN A 168 1.05 12.19 23.56
C GLN A 168 1.70 10.82 23.24
N PRO A 169 1.21 9.68 23.76
CA PRO A 169 1.70 8.36 23.34
C PRO A 169 1.54 8.10 21.85
N THR A 170 0.42 8.54 21.25
CA THR A 170 0.20 8.44 19.80
C THR A 170 1.33 9.14 19.02
N LEU A 171 1.66 10.37 19.39
CA LEU A 171 2.73 11.14 18.76
C LEU A 171 4.12 10.52 19.00
N GLU A 172 4.35 9.91 20.17
CA GLU A 172 5.60 9.20 20.47
C GLU A 172 5.80 7.96 19.58
N ARG A 173 4.72 7.21 19.29
CA ARG A 173 4.76 6.08 18.34
C ARG A 173 5.09 6.55 16.93
N PHE A 174 4.39 7.57 16.44
CA PHE A 174 4.70 8.18 15.14
C PHE A 174 6.15 8.67 15.08
N ALA A 175 6.63 9.33 16.13
CA ALA A 175 8.02 9.79 16.20
C ALA A 175 9.02 8.63 16.17
N GLY A 176 8.73 7.52 16.84
CA GLY A 176 9.52 6.28 16.77
C GLY A 176 9.61 5.72 15.35
N ALA A 177 8.52 5.79 14.59
CA ALA A 177 8.44 5.43 13.17
C ALA A 177 9.00 6.52 12.23
N GLY A 178 9.56 7.61 12.75
CA GLY A 178 10.19 8.68 11.98
C GLY A 178 9.25 9.76 11.45
N PHE A 179 8.04 9.87 11.99
CA PHE A 179 7.03 10.86 11.60
C PHE A 179 6.91 11.96 12.65
N SER A 180 7.01 13.22 12.21
CA SER A 180 6.66 14.37 13.04
C SER A 180 5.14 14.44 13.26
N GLN A 181 4.69 15.28 14.19
CA GLN A 181 3.26 15.56 14.39
C GLN A 181 2.54 15.96 13.08
N THR A 182 3.12 16.87 12.29
CA THR A 182 2.59 17.26 10.98
C THR A 182 2.48 16.06 10.03
N ARG A 183 3.52 15.20 9.97
CA ARG A 183 3.51 14.01 9.11
C ARG A 183 2.50 12.97 9.60
N ALA A 184 2.30 12.83 10.91
CA ALA A 184 1.27 11.97 11.49
C ALA A 184 -0.14 12.43 11.09
N ILE A 185 -0.43 13.73 11.22
CA ILE A 185 -1.71 14.31 10.74
C ILE A 185 -1.89 14.06 9.25
N GLN A 186 -0.86 14.34 8.43
CA GLN A 186 -0.90 14.12 6.98
C GLN A 186 -1.16 12.66 6.63
N LEU A 187 -0.46 11.71 7.26
CA LEU A 187 -0.63 10.29 6.97
C LEU A 187 -2.05 9.81 7.32
N THR A 188 -2.56 10.19 8.48
CA THR A 188 -3.92 9.84 8.90
C THR A 188 -4.97 10.47 8.00
N ALA A 189 -4.81 11.74 7.62
CA ALA A 189 -5.73 12.43 6.72
C ALA A 189 -5.69 11.87 5.28
N CYS A 190 -4.56 11.37 4.82
CA CYS A 190 -4.42 10.81 3.46
C CYS A 190 -4.99 9.40 3.29
N SER A 191 -5.39 8.74 4.37
CA SER A 191 -5.70 7.31 4.33
C SER A 191 -7.17 7.01 4.03
N VAL A 192 -7.40 6.05 3.15
CA VAL A 192 -8.74 5.58 2.78
C VAL A 192 -9.16 4.51 3.80
N HIS A 193 -9.82 4.93 4.87
CA HIS A 193 -10.21 4.06 5.98
C HIS A 193 -11.74 3.90 6.06
N HIS A 194 -12.16 2.79 6.66
CA HIS A 194 -13.51 2.64 7.17
C HIS A 194 -13.46 2.04 8.59
N ALA A 195 -14.37 2.45 9.46
CA ALA A 195 -14.51 1.89 10.80
C ALA A 195 -15.67 0.90 10.83
N GLY A 196 -15.55 -0.16 11.62
CA GLY A 196 -16.60 -1.18 11.79
C GLY A 196 -16.69 -1.74 13.20
N PHE A 197 -16.19 -1.00 14.21
CA PHE A 197 -16.14 -1.46 15.59
C PHE A 197 -17.29 -0.88 16.42
N PRO A 198 -18.04 -1.68 17.18
CA PRO A 198 -19.19 -1.21 17.98
C PRO A 198 -18.88 -0.11 19.01
N LEU A 199 -17.61 0.05 19.40
CA LEU A 199 -17.18 1.11 20.32
C LEU A 199 -17.02 2.48 19.63
N ILE A 200 -16.87 2.47 18.30
CA ILE A 200 -16.67 3.65 17.45
C ILE A 200 -17.96 3.98 16.69
N VAL A 201 -18.59 2.96 16.10
CA VAL A 201 -19.80 3.07 15.29
C VAL A 201 -20.99 2.42 15.99
N ASP A 202 -22.15 3.07 15.96
CA ASP A 202 -23.38 2.54 16.55
C ASP A 202 -23.98 1.40 15.70
N THR A 203 -24.63 0.43 16.34
CA THR A 203 -25.22 -0.73 15.64
C THR A 203 -26.30 -0.37 14.61
N SER A 204 -26.88 0.84 14.68
CA SER A 204 -27.84 1.34 13.68
C SER A 204 -27.27 1.45 12.26
N VAL A 205 -25.95 1.48 12.09
CA VAL A 205 -25.34 1.48 10.75
C VAL A 205 -25.31 0.11 10.08
N VAL A 206 -25.61 -0.95 10.83
CA VAL A 206 -25.74 -2.30 10.29
C VAL A 206 -27.06 -2.41 9.53
N THR A 207 -26.98 -2.62 8.21
CA THR A 207 -28.14 -2.76 7.32
C THR A 207 -27.99 -4.00 6.43
N PRO A 208 -29.03 -4.44 5.71
CA PRO A 208 -28.90 -5.55 4.75
C PRO A 208 -27.82 -5.33 3.67
N ASN A 209 -27.47 -4.08 3.37
CA ASN A 209 -26.42 -3.70 2.41
C ASN A 209 -25.12 -3.24 3.10
N ASN A 210 -25.06 -3.25 4.43
CA ASN A 210 -23.89 -2.94 5.25
C ASN A 210 -23.86 -3.87 6.47
N THR A 211 -23.74 -5.16 6.20
CA THR A 211 -23.92 -6.23 7.19
C THR A 211 -22.83 -6.28 8.27
N GLN A 212 -21.68 -5.63 8.05
CA GLN A 212 -20.62 -5.50 9.04
C GLN A 212 -20.46 -4.07 9.58
N GLY A 213 -21.39 -3.16 9.25
CA GLY A 213 -21.42 -1.81 9.82
C GLY A 213 -20.20 -0.95 9.45
N GLY A 214 -19.65 -1.12 8.25
CA GLY A 214 -18.59 -0.26 7.74
C GLY A 214 -19.09 1.17 7.55
N ILE A 215 -18.35 2.15 8.07
CA ILE A 215 -18.57 3.58 7.82
C ILE A 215 -17.31 4.16 7.17
N HIS A 216 -17.49 4.79 6.01
CA HIS A 216 -16.44 5.51 5.29
C HIS A 216 -16.16 6.85 5.98
N PHE A 217 -14.93 7.34 5.84
CA PHE A 217 -14.49 8.52 6.58
C PHE A 217 -14.86 9.84 5.90
N ASP A 218 -15.30 9.78 4.65
CA ASP A 218 -15.88 10.86 3.86
C ASP A 218 -17.08 10.37 3.03
N ASP A 219 -17.67 11.27 2.24
CA ASP A 219 -18.79 10.96 1.34
C ASP A 219 -18.38 10.32 0.00
N THR A 220 -17.08 10.18 -0.28
CA THR A 220 -16.50 9.68 -1.55
C THR A 220 -15.78 8.33 -1.39
N VAL A 221 -16.49 7.35 -0.83
CA VAL A 221 -16.11 5.92 -0.61
C VAL A 221 -15.01 5.31 -1.48
N ALA A 222 -15.01 5.57 -2.79
CA ALA A 222 -14.12 4.92 -3.76
C ALA A 222 -13.30 5.90 -4.61
N VAL A 223 -13.09 7.11 -4.11
CA VAL A 223 -12.29 8.15 -4.74
C VAL A 223 -11.21 8.59 -3.77
N PHE A 224 -9.97 8.65 -4.24
CA PHE A 224 -8.89 9.27 -3.50
C PHE A 224 -8.94 10.78 -3.73
N ASP A 225 -9.54 11.51 -2.81
CA ASP A 225 -9.65 12.96 -2.84
C ASP A 225 -9.47 13.55 -1.43
N ASN A 226 -9.65 14.86 -1.32
CA ASN A 226 -9.43 15.59 -0.08
C ASN A 226 -10.73 15.79 0.74
N HIS A 227 -11.80 15.02 0.49
CA HIS A 227 -13.07 15.21 1.20
C HIS A 227 -12.97 14.95 2.70
N VAL A 228 -12.18 13.95 3.12
CA VAL A 228 -11.83 13.73 4.54
C VAL A 228 -11.27 15.00 5.22
N VAL A 229 -10.60 15.87 4.46
CA VAL A 229 -10.07 17.14 4.96
C VAL A 229 -11.14 18.23 4.93
N THR A 230 -11.79 18.44 3.79
CA THR A 230 -12.76 19.54 3.63
C THR A 230 -13.93 19.34 4.57
N GLU A 231 -14.53 18.15 4.62
CA GLU A 231 -15.65 17.87 5.50
C GLU A 231 -15.30 17.96 6.99
N TYR A 232 -14.05 17.67 7.36
CA TYR A 232 -13.57 17.87 8.72
C TYR A 232 -13.52 19.36 9.08
N ILE A 233 -12.95 20.18 8.20
CA ILE A 233 -12.88 21.64 8.38
C ILE A 233 -14.29 22.27 8.40
N ASP A 234 -15.19 21.75 7.57
CA ASP A 234 -16.56 22.25 7.39
C ASP A 234 -17.50 21.78 8.51
N GLY A 235 -17.06 20.81 9.32
CA GLY A 235 -17.83 20.21 10.41
C GLY A 235 -18.93 19.25 9.95
N THR A 236 -18.84 18.73 8.72
CA THR A 236 -19.81 17.82 8.10
C THR A 236 -19.33 16.37 8.00
N THR A 237 -18.08 16.09 8.40
CA THR A 237 -17.44 14.77 8.22
C THR A 237 -18.27 13.62 8.83
N PRO A 238 -18.43 12.51 8.10
CA PRO A 238 -19.01 11.28 8.63
C PRO A 238 -17.98 10.46 9.41
N ASN A 239 -16.70 10.86 9.43
CA ASN A 239 -15.63 10.12 10.09
C ASN A 239 -15.97 9.85 11.57
N PRO A 240 -16.20 8.59 11.96
CA PRO A 240 -16.58 8.27 13.32
C PRO A 240 -15.41 8.45 14.30
N LEU A 241 -14.16 8.44 13.84
CA LEU A 241 -13.00 8.84 14.66
C LEU A 241 -12.93 10.36 14.90
N VAL A 242 -13.86 11.13 14.31
CA VAL A 242 -14.09 12.54 14.65
C VAL A 242 -15.40 12.71 15.45
N THR A 243 -16.45 12.00 15.05
CA THR A 243 -17.83 12.29 15.49
C THR A 243 -18.42 11.30 16.50
N SER A 244 -17.76 10.16 16.78
CA SER A 244 -18.32 9.07 17.59
C SER A 244 -18.90 9.55 18.93
N PHE A 245 -19.99 8.92 19.39
CA PHE A 245 -20.55 9.15 20.73
C PHE A 245 -19.53 8.86 21.83
N ASN A 246 -18.60 7.93 21.59
CA ASN A 246 -17.54 7.61 22.53
C ASN A 246 -16.38 8.58 22.34
N VAL A 247 -16.31 9.61 23.20
CA VAL A 247 -15.32 10.69 23.07
C VAL A 247 -13.88 10.18 23.14
N SER A 248 -13.60 9.12 23.92
CA SER A 248 -12.25 8.56 23.97
C SER A 248 -11.84 7.95 22.62
N GLN A 249 -12.78 7.49 21.80
CA GLN A 249 -12.49 6.86 20.51
C GLN A 249 -12.28 7.86 19.36
N ARG A 250 -12.35 9.17 19.63
CA ARG A 250 -12.20 10.21 18.62
C ARG A 250 -10.74 10.54 18.28
N SER A 251 -9.96 9.53 17.88
CA SER A 251 -8.51 9.65 17.60
C SER A 251 -8.19 10.69 16.54
N ASP A 252 -8.96 10.71 15.46
CA ASP A 252 -8.71 11.59 14.33
C ASP A 252 -8.97 13.04 14.74
N LEU A 253 -10.04 13.31 15.48
CA LEU A 253 -10.28 14.65 16.05
C LEU A 253 -9.11 15.09 16.94
N ARG A 254 -8.64 14.22 17.84
CA ARG A 254 -7.51 14.55 18.74
C ARG A 254 -6.23 14.84 17.95
N LEU A 255 -5.93 14.04 16.93
CA LEU A 255 -4.73 14.20 16.12
C LEU A 255 -4.84 15.43 15.20
N PHE A 256 -5.92 15.58 14.46
CA PHE A 256 -6.15 16.68 13.52
C PHE A 256 -6.15 18.05 14.21
N SER A 257 -6.71 18.14 15.41
CA SER A 257 -6.74 19.39 16.18
C SER A 257 -5.46 19.67 16.97
N SER A 258 -4.52 18.71 17.04
CA SER A 258 -3.34 18.80 17.90
C SER A 258 -2.36 19.93 17.53
N ASP A 259 -2.43 20.45 16.30
CA ASP A 259 -1.64 21.58 15.83
C ASP A 259 -2.50 22.84 15.56
N ASN A 260 -3.66 22.92 16.21
CA ASN A 260 -4.70 23.92 15.97
C ASN A 260 -5.28 23.86 14.53
N ASN A 261 -5.39 22.65 13.96
CA ASN A 261 -5.85 22.38 12.60
C ASN A 261 -4.97 22.99 11.50
N ALA A 262 -3.75 23.43 11.80
CA ALA A 262 -2.89 24.10 10.84
C ALA A 262 -2.55 23.18 9.64
N THR A 263 -2.23 21.92 9.92
CA THR A 263 -1.96 20.93 8.87
C THR A 263 -3.21 20.62 8.05
N MET A 264 -4.36 20.38 8.69
CA MET A 264 -5.62 20.11 7.98
C MET A 264 -6.04 21.28 7.09
N GLN A 265 -5.91 22.52 7.56
CA GLN A 265 -6.19 23.70 6.74
C GLN A 265 -5.29 23.78 5.49
N GLY A 266 -4.04 23.34 5.60
CA GLY A 266 -3.08 23.28 4.48
C GLY A 266 -3.35 22.18 3.46
N LEU A 267 -4.27 21.24 3.75
CA LEU A 267 -4.60 20.11 2.87
C LEU A 267 -5.92 20.27 2.11
N GLN A 268 -6.59 21.43 2.23
CA GLN A 268 -7.88 21.67 1.55
C GLN A 268 -7.78 21.84 0.03
N ASP A 269 -6.59 22.05 -0.52
CA ASP A 269 -6.37 22.06 -1.97
C ASP A 269 -6.08 20.64 -2.48
N ALA A 270 -6.84 20.17 -3.47
CA ALA A 270 -6.77 18.79 -3.94
C ALA A 270 -5.39 18.42 -4.53
N ALA A 271 -4.72 19.34 -5.23
CA ALA A 271 -3.39 19.09 -5.78
C ALA A 271 -2.32 19.00 -4.69
N THR A 272 -2.41 19.89 -3.70
CA THR A 272 -1.56 19.88 -2.51
C THR A 272 -1.79 18.60 -1.70
N PHE A 273 -3.05 18.20 -1.48
CA PHE A 273 -3.40 16.94 -0.83
C PHE A 273 -2.76 15.76 -1.55
N ALA A 274 -3.01 15.60 -2.86
CA ALA A 274 -2.44 14.49 -3.63
C ALA A 274 -0.91 14.45 -3.58
N SER A 275 -0.24 15.60 -3.68
CA SER A 275 1.22 15.69 -3.58
C SER A 275 1.72 15.30 -2.18
N VAL A 276 1.11 15.85 -1.13
CA VAL A 276 1.51 15.56 0.26
C VAL A 276 1.27 14.09 0.59
N CYS A 277 0.12 13.53 0.18
CA CYS A 277 -0.19 12.12 0.36
C CYS A 277 0.79 11.22 -0.36
N THR A 278 1.19 11.58 -1.59
CA THR A 278 2.26 10.86 -2.30
C THR A 278 3.54 10.82 -1.48
N ASP A 279 3.95 11.96 -0.91
CA ASP A 279 5.17 12.05 -0.11
C ASP A 279 5.09 11.24 1.20
N VAL A 280 4.01 11.37 1.97
CA VAL A 280 3.89 10.65 3.26
C VAL A 280 3.77 9.15 3.07
N PHE A 281 2.98 8.69 2.10
CA PHE A 281 2.91 7.25 1.82
C PHE A 281 4.22 6.71 1.25
N THR A 282 4.93 7.48 0.42
CA THR A 282 6.26 7.07 -0.04
C THR A 282 7.24 6.95 1.12
N GLN A 283 7.23 7.86 2.09
CA GLN A 283 8.05 7.75 3.30
C GLN A 283 7.66 6.53 4.13
N MET A 284 6.37 6.33 4.37
CA MET A 284 5.82 5.18 5.11
C MET A 284 6.29 3.86 4.47
N LEU A 285 6.05 3.70 3.17
CA LEU A 285 6.34 2.48 2.43
C LEU A 285 7.84 2.18 2.35
N ASN A 286 8.70 3.20 2.39
CA ASN A 286 10.15 3.05 2.32
C ASN A 286 10.83 2.98 3.69
N THR A 287 10.07 3.03 4.79
CA THR A 287 10.60 2.78 6.13
C THR A 287 10.76 1.27 6.31
N VAL A 288 11.99 0.79 6.41
CA VAL A 288 12.36 -0.63 6.47
C VAL A 288 13.48 -0.85 7.48
N PRO A 289 13.72 -2.10 7.94
CA PRO A 289 14.80 -2.39 8.87
C PRO A 289 16.19 -2.01 8.32
N SER A 290 17.11 -1.76 9.24
CA SER A 290 18.51 -1.46 8.92
C SER A 290 19.16 -2.60 8.13
N GLY A 291 19.96 -2.24 7.12
CA GLY A 291 20.61 -3.19 6.23
C GLY A 291 19.75 -3.65 5.03
N VAL A 292 18.45 -3.37 5.03
CA VAL A 292 17.60 -3.56 3.84
C VAL A 292 17.88 -2.43 2.84
N SER A 293 18.12 -2.79 1.58
CA SER A 293 18.38 -1.84 0.50
C SER A 293 17.25 -1.90 -0.51
N LEU A 294 16.55 -0.78 -0.68
CA LEU A 294 15.47 -0.65 -1.64
C LEU A 294 15.99 -0.06 -2.96
N ARG A 295 15.41 -0.51 -4.07
CA ARG A 295 15.69 0.02 -5.40
C ARG A 295 14.40 0.43 -6.09
N ASP A 296 14.44 1.59 -6.74
CA ASP A 296 13.31 2.11 -7.51
C ASP A 296 12.92 1.14 -8.64
N ILE A 297 11.62 0.94 -8.77
CA ILE A 297 11.00 0.24 -9.89
C ILE A 297 10.27 1.29 -10.72
N THR A 298 10.71 1.43 -11.96
CA THR A 298 10.16 2.36 -12.93
C THR A 298 9.64 1.52 -14.09
N PRO A 299 8.36 1.68 -14.48
CA PRO A 299 7.83 1.01 -15.64
C PRO A 299 8.74 1.22 -16.86
N ILE A 300 9.22 0.12 -17.42
CA ILE A 300 9.90 0.16 -18.71
C ILE A 300 8.82 0.59 -19.73
N PRO A 301 9.04 1.48 -20.71
CA PRO A 301 7.97 1.82 -21.65
C PRO A 301 7.64 0.71 -22.66
N LEU A 302 8.67 -0.02 -23.11
CA LEU A 302 8.55 -1.11 -24.08
C LEU A 302 9.29 -2.33 -23.53
N LYS A 303 8.59 -3.43 -23.27
CA LYS A 303 9.19 -4.63 -22.66
C LYS A 303 8.82 -5.89 -23.44
N PRO A 304 9.80 -6.63 -23.98
CA PRO A 304 9.56 -7.97 -24.50
C PRO A 304 9.12 -8.90 -23.37
N VAL A 305 8.01 -9.60 -23.55
CA VAL A 305 7.43 -10.53 -22.57
C VAL A 305 7.13 -11.87 -23.23
N ASN A 306 7.15 -12.94 -22.44
CA ASN A 306 6.88 -14.32 -22.91
C ASN A 306 7.75 -14.74 -24.10
N ILE A 307 9.02 -14.33 -24.08
CA ILE A 307 9.98 -14.61 -25.15
C ILE A 307 10.41 -16.08 -25.12
N GLN A 308 10.27 -16.77 -26.26
CA GLN A 308 10.61 -18.18 -26.43
C GLN A 308 11.49 -18.37 -27.68
N LEU A 309 12.56 -19.15 -27.54
CA LEU A 309 13.42 -19.56 -28.65
C LEU A 309 13.15 -21.03 -28.98
N GLY A 310 12.57 -21.29 -30.15
CA GLY A 310 12.42 -22.63 -30.71
C GLY A 310 13.49 -22.91 -31.76
N VAL A 311 13.98 -24.15 -31.82
CA VAL A 311 14.90 -24.60 -32.88
C VAL A 311 14.31 -25.84 -33.53
N SER A 312 14.11 -25.81 -34.85
CA SER A 312 13.56 -26.93 -35.61
C SER A 312 14.62 -28.00 -35.89
N SER A 313 14.19 -29.22 -36.23
CA SER A 313 15.10 -30.30 -36.67
C SER A 313 15.87 -29.97 -37.95
N ALA A 314 15.39 -29.00 -38.74
CA ALA A 314 16.08 -28.46 -39.91
C ALA A 314 17.12 -27.37 -39.56
N GLY A 315 17.27 -27.02 -38.27
CA GLY A 315 18.22 -26.00 -37.80
C GLY A 315 17.71 -24.57 -37.90
N THR A 316 16.42 -24.34 -38.16
CA THR A 316 15.84 -22.99 -38.14
C THR A 316 15.54 -22.56 -36.71
N ALA A 317 16.09 -21.42 -36.29
CA ALA A 317 15.76 -20.78 -35.03
C ALA A 317 14.59 -19.80 -35.21
N THR A 318 13.58 -19.88 -34.35
CA THR A 318 12.42 -18.98 -34.31
C THR A 318 12.31 -18.37 -32.92
N LEU A 319 12.29 -17.04 -32.85
CA LEU A 319 12.01 -16.29 -31.62
C LEU A 319 10.55 -15.82 -31.65
N THR A 320 9.76 -16.19 -30.65
CA THR A 320 8.37 -15.75 -30.49
C THR A 320 8.20 -15.04 -29.15
N GLY A 321 7.16 -14.23 -29.03
CA GLY A 321 6.78 -13.53 -27.80
C GLY A 321 5.90 -12.32 -28.08
N ALA A 322 5.75 -11.45 -27.09
CA ALA A 322 5.00 -10.21 -27.20
C ALA A 322 5.81 -9.00 -26.74
N ILE A 323 5.35 -7.80 -27.06
CA ILE A 323 5.90 -6.54 -26.55
C ILE A 323 4.80 -5.87 -25.73
N ARG A 324 5.04 -5.72 -24.42
CA ARG A 324 4.19 -4.93 -23.53
C ARG A 324 4.56 -3.46 -23.66
N VAL A 325 3.57 -2.65 -24.04
CA VAL A 325 3.66 -1.18 -24.15
C VAL A 325 3.03 -0.57 -22.92
N CYS A 326 3.83 0.12 -22.11
CA CYS A 326 3.34 0.95 -21.01
C CYS A 326 3.14 2.37 -21.55
N LEU A 327 1.88 2.76 -21.76
CA LEU A 327 1.53 4.12 -22.15
C LEU A 327 1.53 4.99 -20.88
N SER A 328 2.30 6.08 -20.91
CA SER A 328 2.30 7.13 -19.88
C SER A 328 1.00 7.93 -19.88
#